data_AF-A0A0J8UDT4-F1
#
_entry.id   AF-A0A0J8UDT4-F1
#
_cell.length_a   1.000
_cell.length_b   1.000
_cell.length_c   1.000
_cell.angle_alpha   90.00
_cell.angle_beta   90.00
_cell.angle_gamma   90.00
#
_symmetry.space_group_name_H-M   'P 1'
#
loop_
_entity.id
_entity.type
_entity.pdbx_description
1 polymer ?
#
loop_
_entity_poly.entity_id
_entity_poly.type
_entity_poly.pdbx_seq_one_letter_code
_entity_poly.pdbx_strand_id
1 'polypeptide(L)'
;MTAQNGSIGPPEGAVHVDAWEGPADDRFRFFRGTRRGERAAVEIVGFQFADGRVERVAHLHADHIDLKVTDIESLVADLSAARDEIQSLEKD
;
A
#
# COMPACT_ATOMS: atom_id res chain seq x y z
N MET A 1 -12.11 -10.46 27.03
CA MET A 1 -13.06 -9.49 26.45
C MET A 1 -12.74 -9.40 24.97
N THR A 2 -13.62 -9.90 24.11
CA THR A 2 -13.48 -9.82 22.65
C THR A 2 -13.84 -8.40 22.22
N ALA A 3 -12.83 -7.57 21.96
CA ALA A 3 -13.07 -6.30 21.27
C ALA A 3 -13.74 -6.62 19.93
N GLN A 4 -14.93 -6.09 19.70
CA GLN A 4 -15.62 -6.20 18.43
C GLN A 4 -14.85 -5.37 17.39
N ASN A 5 -13.91 -6.01 16.71
CA ASN A 5 -13.12 -5.45 15.59
C ASN A 5 -13.96 -5.23 14.31
N GLY A 6 -15.29 -5.21 14.42
CA GLY A 6 -16.22 -5.16 13.28
C GLY A 6 -16.49 -3.76 12.73
N SER A 7 -15.85 -2.71 13.26
CA SER A 7 -16.18 -1.31 12.92
C SER A 7 -15.16 -0.62 12.01
N ILE A 8 -13.99 -1.20 11.75
CA ILE A 8 -12.93 -0.55 10.95
C ILE A 8 -13.00 -1.04 9.50
N GLY A 9 -13.53 -0.16 8.65
CA GLY A 9 -13.59 -0.38 7.21
C GLY A 9 -12.20 -0.44 6.55
N PRO A 10 -12.11 -0.94 5.31
CA PRO A 10 -10.90 -0.85 4.51
C PRO A 10 -10.33 0.58 4.46
N PRO A 11 -9.00 0.77 4.42
CA PRO A 11 -8.41 2.08 4.14
C PRO A 11 -8.86 2.59 2.77
N GLU A 12 -8.99 3.91 2.64
CA GLU A 12 -9.22 4.52 1.33
C GLU A 12 -8.09 4.18 0.36
N GLY A 13 -8.48 3.91 -0.90
CA GLY A 13 -7.58 3.49 -1.96
C GLY A 13 -7.16 2.01 -1.92
N ALA A 14 -7.58 1.25 -0.89
CA ALA A 14 -7.31 -0.18 -0.86
C ALA A 14 -8.15 -0.93 -1.91
N VAL A 15 -7.48 -1.71 -2.76
CA VAL A 15 -8.11 -2.60 -3.74
C VAL A 15 -8.20 -4.04 -3.24
N HIS A 16 -7.39 -4.39 -2.24
CA HIS A 16 -7.40 -5.67 -1.56
C HIS A 16 -6.98 -5.51 -0.10
N VAL A 17 -7.59 -6.28 0.81
CA VAL A 17 -7.29 -6.23 2.25
C VAL A 17 -7.27 -7.66 2.80
N ASP A 18 -6.20 -8.01 3.50
CA ASP A 18 -6.04 -9.31 4.15
C ASP A 18 -6.79 -9.40 5.49
N ALA A 19 -6.80 -10.60 6.08
CA ALA A 19 -7.39 -10.81 7.39
C ALA A 19 -6.59 -10.08 8.49
N TRP A 20 -7.25 -9.81 9.62
CA TRP A 20 -6.58 -9.29 10.81
C TRP A 20 -5.60 -10.32 11.38
N GLU A 21 -4.40 -9.87 11.70
CA GLU A 21 -3.27 -10.61 12.26
C GLU A 21 -2.71 -9.89 13.49
N GLY A 22 -1.76 -10.52 14.18
CA GLY A 22 -1.11 -9.97 15.37
C GLY A 22 -1.85 -10.27 16.70
N PRO A 23 -1.22 -9.90 17.83
CA PRO A 23 -1.79 -10.04 19.18
C PRO A 23 -2.98 -9.11 19.39
N ALA A 24 -3.83 -9.40 20.38
CA ALA A 24 -5.09 -8.69 20.59
C ALA A 24 -4.93 -7.16 20.75
N ASP A 25 -3.87 -6.72 21.42
CA ASP A 25 -3.61 -5.30 21.73
C ASP A 25 -2.87 -4.55 20.61
N ASP A 26 -2.41 -5.24 19.56
CA ASP A 26 -1.69 -4.66 18.42
C ASP A 26 -2.05 -5.40 17.13
N ARG A 27 -3.36 -5.51 16.88
CA ARG A 27 -3.89 -6.15 15.68
C ARG A 27 -3.62 -5.27 14.47
N PHE A 28 -3.12 -5.86 13.41
CA PHE A 28 -2.93 -5.20 12.11
C PHE A 28 -3.42 -6.09 10.98
N ARG A 29 -3.64 -5.52 9.80
CA ARG A 29 -3.83 -6.27 8.55
C ARG A 29 -3.11 -5.60 7.41
N PHE A 30 -2.64 -6.41 6.47
CA PHE A 30 -2.01 -5.92 5.26
C PHE A 30 -3.08 -5.51 4.24
N PHE A 31 -2.77 -4.52 3.40
CA PHE A 31 -3.60 -4.17 2.25
C PHE A 31 -2.76 -3.79 1.04
N ARG A 32 -3.37 -3.88 -0.14
CA ARG A 32 -2.81 -3.45 -1.42
C ARG A 32 -3.71 -2.40 -2.04
N GLY A 33 -3.10 -1.44 -2.72
CA GLY A 33 -3.72 -0.33 -3.42
C GLY A 33 -3.42 -0.36 -4.92
N THR A 34 -3.37 0.82 -5.52
CA THR A 34 -3.13 0.96 -6.96
C THR A 34 -1.76 0.44 -7.37
N ARG A 35 -1.69 -0.17 -8.56
CA ARG A 35 -0.47 -0.71 -9.17
C ARG A 35 -0.23 -0.06 -10.53
N ARG A 36 1.01 0.35 -10.81
CA ARG A 36 1.44 1.03 -12.05
C ARG A 36 2.69 0.36 -12.63
N GLY A 37 2.84 0.36 -13.95
CA GLY A 37 3.99 -0.20 -14.66
C GLY A 37 3.87 -1.70 -14.99
N GLU A 38 4.39 -2.10 -16.16
CA GLU A 38 4.41 -3.49 -16.62
C GLU A 38 5.72 -4.22 -16.28
N ARG A 39 6.87 -3.60 -16.58
CA ARG A 39 8.22 -4.19 -16.41
C ARG A 39 8.72 -4.12 -14.98
N ALA A 40 8.61 -2.93 -14.40
CA ALA A 40 8.86 -2.64 -13.00
C ALA A 40 7.56 -2.04 -12.47
N ALA A 41 6.86 -2.77 -11.60
CA ALA A 41 5.57 -2.31 -11.15
C ALA A 41 5.66 -1.67 -9.76
N VAL A 42 5.10 -0.49 -9.60
CA VAL A 42 4.96 0.18 -8.30
C VAL A 42 3.56 -0.09 -7.79
N GLU A 43 3.44 -0.74 -6.63
CA GLU A 43 2.16 -1.01 -5.96
C GLU A 43 2.16 -0.31 -4.60
N ILE A 44 1.08 0.41 -4.26
CA ILE A 44 0.93 0.96 -2.91
C ILE A 44 0.48 -0.17 -1.99
N VAL A 45 1.15 -0.36 -0.87
CA VAL A 45 0.80 -1.35 0.14
C VAL A 45 0.88 -0.74 1.53
N GLY A 46 0.37 -1.42 2.55
CA GLY A 46 0.43 -0.88 3.90
C GLY A 46 -0.13 -1.77 4.99
N PHE A 47 -0.05 -1.23 6.21
CA PHE A 47 -0.63 -1.82 7.41
C PHE A 47 -1.79 -0.96 7.89
N GLN A 48 -2.93 -1.58 8.17
CA GLN A 48 -4.01 -0.96 8.91
C GLN A 48 -4.05 -1.58 10.30
N PHE A 49 -3.97 -0.74 11.33
CA PHE A 49 -4.04 -1.13 12.72
C PHE A 49 -5.49 -1.06 13.24
N ALA A 50 -5.80 -1.86 14.26
CA ALA A 50 -7.14 -1.92 14.84
C ALA A 50 -7.51 -0.69 15.68
N ASP A 51 -6.60 0.25 15.88
CA ASP A 51 -6.85 1.58 16.43
C ASP A 51 -7.25 2.61 15.34
N GLY A 52 -7.25 2.20 14.06
CA GLY A 52 -7.56 3.04 12.92
C GLY A 52 -6.35 3.69 12.26
N ARG A 53 -5.15 3.58 12.83
CA ARG A 53 -3.91 4.06 12.21
C ARG A 53 -3.63 3.29 10.92
N VAL A 54 -3.11 4.00 9.92
CA VAL A 54 -2.73 3.43 8.62
C VAL A 54 -1.31 3.88 8.28
N GLU A 55 -0.47 2.95 7.84
CA GLU A 55 0.87 3.22 7.33
C GLU A 55 0.99 2.70 5.90
N ARG A 56 1.42 3.57 4.97
CA ARG A 56 1.52 3.26 3.53
C ARG A 56 2.96 3.31 3.04
N VAL A 57 3.30 2.43 2.11
CA VAL A 57 4.59 2.40 1.40
C VAL A 57 4.41 2.03 -0.06
N ALA A 58 5.34 2.46 -0.92
CA ALA A 58 5.42 2.00 -2.29
C ALA A 58 6.28 0.72 -2.38
N HIS A 59 5.70 -0.37 -2.84
CA HIS A 59 6.38 -1.63 -3.12
C HIS A 59 6.80 -1.66 -4.60
N LEU A 60 8.10 -1.82 -4.86
CA LEU A 60 8.61 -2.00 -6.21
C LEU A 60 8.72 -3.50 -6.53
N HIS A 61 7.87 -3.98 -7.41
CA HIS A 61 7.93 -5.33 -7.96
C HIS A 61 8.82 -5.33 -9.21
N ALA A 62 10.03 -5.89 -9.08
CA ALA A 62 10.94 -6.17 -10.18
C ALA A 62 11.80 -7.39 -9.85
N ASP A 63 11.95 -8.32 -10.79
CA ASP A 63 12.88 -9.45 -10.67
C ASP A 63 13.82 -9.49 -11.88
N HIS A 64 15.13 -9.29 -11.64
CA HIS A 64 16.22 -9.30 -12.63
C HIS A 64 15.85 -8.72 -14.01
N ILE A 65 15.46 -7.44 -14.05
CA ILE A 65 15.11 -6.75 -15.30
C ILE A 65 16.23 -5.79 -15.74
N ASP A 66 16.55 -5.82 -17.03
CA ASP A 66 17.31 -4.74 -17.68
C ASP A 66 16.35 -3.63 -18.09
N LEU A 67 16.66 -2.39 -17.70
CA LEU A 67 15.87 -1.20 -18.02
C LEU A 67 16.53 -0.39 -19.12
N LYS A 68 15.76 -0.01 -20.14
CA LYS A 68 16.14 1.04 -21.08
C LYS A 68 15.82 2.40 -20.47
N VAL A 69 16.38 3.47 -21.04
CA VAL A 69 16.12 4.85 -20.60
C VAL A 69 14.62 5.16 -20.52
N THR A 70 13.83 4.72 -21.50
CA THR A 70 12.37 4.89 -21.49
C THR A 70 11.67 4.14 -20.36
N ASP A 71 12.19 2.96 -19.98
CA ASP A 71 11.66 2.20 -18.85
C ASP A 71 11.99 2.91 -17.52
N ILE A 72 13.19 3.50 -17.42
CA ILE A 72 13.62 4.31 -16.27
C ILE A 72 12.73 5.56 -16.13
N GLU A 73 12.49 6.29 -17.22
CA GLU A 73 11.64 7.48 -17.21
C GLU A 73 10.21 7.15 -16.77
N SER A 74 9.66 6.03 -17.27
CA SER A 74 8.33 5.54 -16.87
C SER A 74 8.30 5.18 -15.39
N LEU A 75 9.32 4.46 -14.88
CA LEU A 75 9.40 4.09 -13.47
C LEU A 75 9.52 5.33 -12.56
N VAL A 76 10.29 6.34 -12.95
CA VAL A 76 10.40 7.61 -12.20
C VAL A 76 9.05 8.33 -12.13
N ALA A 77 8.30 8.35 -13.23
CA ALA A 77 6.96 8.91 -13.26
C ALA A 77 6.00 8.14 -12.34
N ASP A 78 6.01 6.80 -12.39
CA ASP A 78 5.17 5.94 -11.56
C ASP A 78 5.50 6.09 -10.06
N LEU A 79 6.78 6.18 -9.69
CA LEU A 79 7.22 6.44 -8.32
C LEU A 79 6.79 7.83 -7.83
N SER A 80 6.87 8.84 -8.70
CA SER A 80 6.44 10.21 -8.36
C SER A 80 4.93 10.25 -8.14
N ALA A 81 4.15 9.59 -8.99
CA ALA A 81 2.71 9.49 -8.83
C ALA A 81 2.32 8.72 -7.56
N ALA A 82 3.00 7.61 -7.25
CA ALA A 82 2.75 6.85 -6.03
C ALA A 82 3.06 7.67 -4.76
N ARG A 83 4.16 8.43 -4.76
CA ARG A 83 4.47 9.37 -3.67
C ARG A 83 3.35 10.39 -3.48
N ASP A 84 2.90 11.01 -4.57
CA ASP A 84 1.88 12.06 -4.51
C ASP A 84 0.53 11.51 -4.02
N GLU A 85 0.17 10.28 -4.42
CA GLU A 85 -1.02 9.57 -3.94
C GLU A 85 -0.93 9.24 -2.44
N ILE A 86 0.20 8.71 -1.97
CA ILE A 86 0.41 8.45 -0.53
C ILE A 86 0.27 9.76 0.25
N GLN A 87 0.91 10.83 -0.22
CA GLN A 87 0.83 12.13 0.44
C GLN A 87 -0.58 12.73 0.44
N SER A 88 -1.40 12.49 -0.58
CA SER A 88 -2.80 12.93 -0.54
C SER A 88 -3.61 12.13 0.48
N LEU A 89 -3.40 10.81 0.55
CA LEU A 89 -4.15 9.90 1.42
C LEU A 89 -3.75 9.96 2.91
N GLU A 90 -2.68 10.69 3.24
CA GLU A 90 -2.19 10.91 4.61
C GLU A 90 -2.53 12.31 5.16
N LYS A 91 -3.07 13.20 4.31
CA LYS A 91 -3.43 14.58 4.70
C LYS A 91 -4.87 14.73 5.17
N ASP A 92 -5.67 13.67 5.07
CA ASP A 92 -7.05 13.56 5.54
C ASP A 92 -7.12 12.76 6.85
#